data_AF-A0A0F9SBT0-F1
#
_entry.id   AF-A0A0F9SBT0-F1
#
_cell.length_a   1.000
_cell.length_b   1.000
_cell.length_c   1.000
_cell.angle_alpha   90.00
_cell.angle_beta   90.00
_cell.angle_gamma   90.00
#
_symmetry.space_group_name_H-M   'P 1'
#
loop_
_entity.id
_entity.type
_entity.pdbx_description
1 polymer ?
#
loop_
_entity_poly.entity_id
_entity_poly.type
_entity_poly.pdbx_seq_one_letter_code
_entity_poly.pdbx_strand_id
1 'polypeptide(L)' 'MEIAKLYNVVFTTGRYEIEYENNVRCIKKAPKSYRVERPNGSTRLIGLDSIMELKIIGSD' A
#
# COMPACT_ATOMS: atom_id res chain seq x y z
N MET A 1 1.64 2.70 7.07
CA MET A 1 2.86 2.89 6.24
C MET A 1 3.61 4.13 6.67
N GLU A 2 4.93 4.05 6.67
CA GLU A 2 5.84 5.19 6.78
C GLU A 2 6.24 5.67 5.38
N ILE A 3 6.43 6.97 5.21
CA ILE A 3 6.86 7.55 3.93
C ILE A 3 8.26 7.02 3.59
N ALA A 4 8.51 6.81 2.30
CA ALA A 4 9.74 6.30 1.71
C ALA A 4 10.09 4.83 1.98
N LYS A 5 9.32 4.10 2.80
CA LYS A 5 9.49 2.65 3.03
C LYS A 5 8.74 1.78 2.01
N LEU A 6 9.22 0.55 1.82
CA LEU A 6 8.68 -0.44 0.89
C LEU A 6 7.81 -1.48 1.60
N TYR A 7 6.65 -1.76 1.02
CA TYR A 7 5.66 -2.67 1.58
C TYR A 7 5.09 -3.62 0.52
N ASN A 8 4.73 -4.81 0.96
CA ASN A 8 3.73 -5.65 0.33
C ASN A 8 2.41 -5.44 1.07
N VAL A 9 1.34 -5.23 0.33
CA VAL A 9 0.05 -4.79 0.87
C VAL A 9 -1.05 -5.64 0.30
N VAL A 10 -1.88 -6.18 1.18
CA VAL A 10 -3.11 -6.87 0.82
C VAL A 10 -4.27 -6.01 1.26
N PHE A 11 -5.19 -5.70 0.34
CA PHE A 11 -6.32 -4.82 0.64
C PHE A 11 -7.56 -5.22 -0.16
N THR A 12 -8.73 -4.89 0.36
CA THR A 12 -10.00 -5.17 -0.31
C THR A 12 -10.42 -4.01 -1.22
N THR A 13 -10.83 -4.29 -2.45
CA THR A 13 -11.46 -3.32 -3.35
C THR A 13 -12.91 -3.69 -3.63
N GLY A 14 -13.76 -3.58 -2.62
CA GLY A 14 -15.18 -3.92 -2.72
C GLY A 14 -15.57 -5.07 -1.80
N ARG A 15 -16.78 -5.61 -1.99
CA ARG A 15 -17.35 -6.60 -1.05
C ARG A 15 -16.63 -7.96 -1.06
N TYR A 16 -15.91 -8.32 -2.12
CA TYR A 16 -15.31 -9.65 -2.27
C TYR A 16 -13.97 -9.68 -3.03
N GLU A 17 -13.43 -8.52 -3.41
CA GLU A 17 -12.20 -8.46 -4.20
C GLU A 17 -11.01 -8.16 -3.30
N ILE A 18 -10.03 -9.05 -3.28
CA ILE A 18 -8.76 -8.88 -2.57
C ILE A 18 -7.69 -8.58 -3.63
N GLU A 19 -7.04 -7.43 -3.49
CA GLU A 19 -5.92 -7.02 -4.32
C GLU A 19 -4.60 -7.09 -3.56
N TYR A 20 -3.52 -7.27 -4.32
CA TYR A 20 -2.16 -7.39 -3.84
C TYR A 20 -1.28 -6.35 -4.52
N GLU A 21 -0.65 -5.50 -3.73
CA GLU A 21 0.31 -4.52 -4.18
C GLU A 21 1.68 -4.87 -3.60
N ASN A 22 2.55 -5.41 -4.44
CA ASN A 22 3.88 -5.85 -4.03
C ASN A 22 4.94 -4.80 -4.37
N ASN A 23 5.93 -4.68 -3.48
CA ASN A 23 7.08 -3.79 -3.64
C ASN A 23 6.69 -2.33 -3.89
N VAL A 24 5.66 -1.86 -3.16
CA VAL A 24 5.16 -0.49 -3.30
C VAL A 24 5.79 0.42 -2.26
N ARG A 25 6.19 1.61 -2.70
CA ARG A 25 6.78 2.64 -1.85
C ARG A 25 5.70 3.60 -1.39
N CYS A 26 5.56 3.81 -0.09
CA CYS A 26 4.65 4.85 0.40
C CYS A 26 5.23 6.23 0.11
N ILE A 27 4.53 7.03 -0.69
CA ILE A 27 4.95 8.39 -1.08
C ILE A 27 4.16 9.47 -0.35
N LYS A 28 2.95 9.17 0.13
CA LYS A 28 2.12 10.11 0.88
C LYS A 28 1.22 9.40 1.89
N LYS A 29 1.13 9.98 3.09
CA LYS A 29 0.18 9.55 4.14
C LYS A 29 -0.91 10.61 4.29
N ALA A 30 -2.17 10.17 4.20
CA ALA A 30 -3.35 10.95 4.54
C ALA A 30 -4.07 10.29 5.73
N PRO A 31 -5.04 10.96 6.38
CA PRO A 31 -5.68 10.45 7.59
C PRO A 31 -6.34 9.07 7.44
N LYS A 32 -6.93 8.79 6.28
CA LYS A 32 -7.65 7.53 5.99
C LYS A 32 -7.12 6.76 4.78
N SER A 33 -5.98 7.17 4.23
CA SER A 33 -5.44 6.53 3.02
C SER A 33 -3.93 6.75 2.88
N TYR A 34 -3.30 5.85 2.14
CA TYR A 34 -1.91 5.95 1.72
C TYR A 34 -1.84 6.03 0.21
N ARG A 35 -0.97 6.90 -0.31
CA ARG A 35 -0.59 6.86 -1.71
C ARG A 35 0.72 6.12 -1.83
N VAL A 36 0.71 5.04 -2.59
CA VAL A 36 1.87 4.22 -2.85
C VAL A 36 2.27 4.33 -4.31
N GLU A 37 3.56 4.24 -4.57
CA GLU A 37 4.17 4.19 -5.89
C GLU A 37 4.63 2.75 -6.16
N ARG A 38 4.26 2.24 -7.32
CA ARG A 38 4.67 0.94 -7.83
C ARG A 38 6.05 1.05 -8.49
N PRO A 39 6.80 -0.05 -8.63
CA PRO A 39 8.10 -0.05 -9.31
C PRO A 39 8.02 0.40 -10.78
N ASN A 40 6.86 0.32 -11.41
CA ASN A 40 6.62 0.82 -12.78
C ASN A 40 6.36 2.35 -12.84
N GLY A 41 6.49 3.07 -11.73
CA GLY A 41 6.24 4.52 -11.65
C GLY A 41 4.75 4.92 -11.58
N SER A 42 3.82 3.95 -11.67
CA SER A 42 2.40 4.23 -11.45
C SER A 42 2.11 4.41 -9.96
N THR A 43 1.07 5.17 -9.63
CA THR A 43 0.65 5.36 -8.22
C THR A 43 -0.72 4.74 -7.96
N ARG A 44 -0.93 4.25 -6.74
CA ARG A 44 -2.18 3.67 -6.25
C ARG A 44 -2.57 4.32 -4.92
N LEU A 45 -3.86 4.54 -4.72
CA LEU A 45 -4.41 4.98 -3.45
C LEU A 45 -4.95 3.74 -2.72
N ILE A 46 -4.53 3.54 -1.47
CA ILE A 46 -4.97 2.44 -0.62
C ILE A 46 -5.67 3.04 0.60
N GLY A 47 -6.93 2.69 0.81
CA GLY A 47 -7.68 3.09 2.01
C GLY A 47 -7.16 2.35 3.25
N LEU A 48 -6.99 3.05 4.36
CA LEU A 48 -6.50 2.47 5.60
C LEU A 48 -7.41 1.33 6.08
N ASP A 49 -8.72 1.57 6.07
CA ASP A 49 -9.76 0.61 6.49
C ASP A 49 -9.86 -0.62 5.57
N SER A 50 -9.29 -0.54 4.36
CA SER A 50 -9.29 -1.63 3.38
C SER A 50 -8.08 -2.55 3.51
N ILE A 51 -7.05 -2.17 4.28
CA ILE A 51 -5.82 -2.96 4.40
C ILE A 51 -6.10 -4.16 5.30
N MET A 52 -5.87 -5.35 4.75
CA MET A 52 -5.97 -6.61 5.48
C MET A 52 -4.61 -7.02 6.04
N GLU A 53 -3.54 -6.83 5.25
CA GLU A 53 -2.19 -7.18 5.65
C GLU A 53 -1.19 -6.17 5.11
N LEU A 54 -0.15 -5.91 5.91
CA LEU A 54 0.94 -5.03 5.55
C LEU A 54 2.27 -5.62 6.01
N LYS A 55 3.10 -6.00 5.05
CA LYS A 55 4.43 -6.57 5.30
C LYS A 55 5.50 -5.61 4.80
N ILE A 56 6.39 -5.19 5.68
CA ILE A 56 7.56 -4.40 5.30
C ILE A 56 8.58 -5.30 4.61
N ILE A 57 9.13 -4.85 3.48
CA ILE A 57 10.09 -5.64 2.68
C ILE A 57 11.54 -5.23 2.98
N GLY A 58 11.75 -3.99 3.41
CA GLY A 58 13.08 -3.45 3.72
C GLY A 58 13.06 -2.67 5.03
N SER A 59 13.74 -3.21 6.03
CA SER A 59 14.33 -2.52 7.16
C SER A 59 15.60 -3.31 7.50
N ASP A 60 16.59 -3.21 6.62
CA ASP A 60 17.97 -3.57 6.89
C ASP A 60 18.85 -2.49 6.23
#